data_AF-A0A3A6TFH6-F1
#
_entry.id   AF-A0A3A6TFH6-F1
#
_cell.length_a   1.000
_cell.length_b   1.000
_cell.length_c   1.000
_cell.angle_alpha   90.00
_cell.angle_beta   90.00
_cell.angle_gamma   90.00
#
_symmetry.space_group_name_H-M   'P 1'
#
loop_
_entity.id
_entity.type
_entity.pdbx_description
1 polymer ?
#
loop_
_entity_poly.entity_id
_entity_poly.type
_entity_poly.pdbx_seq_one_letter_code
_entity_poly.pdbx_strand_id
1 'polypeptide(L)' 'MFSGGETRNVDFERFIFNESNPDIKKYREIAYFLEYEIVDGNLNWHDYSLIFPVEDLYQEEI' A
#
# COMPACT_ATOMS: atom_id res chain seq x y z
N MET A 1 -5.71 9.33 7.42
CA MET A 1 -5.41 10.62 8.06
C MET A 1 -4.18 10.40 8.93
N PHE A 2 -3.15 11.22 8.74
CA PHE A 2 -1.93 11.14 9.54
C PHE A 2 -2.14 11.82 10.90
N SER A 3 -1.22 11.61 11.84
CA SER A 3 -1.34 12.17 13.19
C SER A 3 -1.37 13.70 13.24
N GLY A 4 -0.84 14.40 12.22
CA GLY A 4 -0.93 15.86 12.09
C GLY A 4 -2.26 16.36 11.53
N GLY A 5 -3.19 15.47 11.16
CA GLY A 5 -4.48 15.81 10.55
C GLY A 5 -4.43 15.91 9.03
N GLU A 6 -3.27 15.76 8.41
CA GLU A 6 -3.13 15.73 6.96
C GLU A 6 -3.77 14.48 6.36
N THR A 7 -4.20 14.63 5.11
CA THR A 7 -4.62 13.52 4.26
C THR A 7 -3.80 13.57 2.97
N ARG A 8 -3.50 12.39 2.44
CA ARG A 8 -2.82 12.20 1.17
C ARG A 8 -3.66 11.23 0.34
N ASN A 9 -3.81 11.53 -0.94
CA ASN A 9 -4.30 10.58 -1.93
C ASN A 9 -3.07 9.92 -2.53
N VAL A 10 -2.96 8.61 -2.37
CA VAL A 10 -1.80 7.85 -2.82
C VAL A 10 -2.25 6.91 -3.94
N ASP A 11 -1.51 6.90 -5.04
CA ASP A 11 -1.79 6.07 -6.21
C ASP A 11 -0.93 4.79 -6.20
N PHE A 12 -1.58 3.65 -6.02
CA PHE A 12 -0.93 2.34 -6.01
C PHE A 12 -0.97 1.64 -7.37
N GLU A 13 -1.55 2.25 -8.42
CA GLU A 13 -1.75 1.61 -9.73
C GLU A 13 -0.44 1.04 -10.29
N ARG A 14 0.65 1.82 -10.20
CA ARG A 14 1.96 1.41 -10.73
C ARG A 14 2.46 0.11 -10.11
N PHE A 15 2.29 -0.08 -8.80
CA PHE A 15 2.73 -1.30 -8.12
C PHE A 15 1.82 -2.49 -8.39
N ILE A 16 0.51 -2.26 -8.48
CA ILE A 16 -0.46 -3.35 -8.67
C ILE A 16 -0.46 -3.87 -10.12
N PHE A 17 -0.28 -2.97 -11.10
CA PHE A 17 -0.46 -3.29 -12.51
C PHE A 17 0.83 -3.41 -13.31
N ASN A 18 1.92 -2.72 -12.95
CA ASN A 18 3.20 -2.82 -13.67
C ASN A 18 4.15 -3.87 -13.07
N GLU A 19 3.83 -4.46 -11.92
CA GLU A 19 4.70 -5.44 -11.28
C GLU A 19 4.53 -6.85 -11.88
N SER A 20 5.65 -7.54 -12.06
CA SER A 20 5.69 -8.88 -12.66
C SER A 20 5.40 -9.97 -11.63
N ASN A 21 5.51 -9.63 -10.34
CA ASN A 21 5.35 -10.55 -9.23
C ASN A 21 3.92 -11.14 -9.18
N PRO A 22 3.76 -12.48 -9.30
CA PRO A 22 2.47 -13.15 -9.19
C PRO A 22 1.72 -12.84 -7.89
N ASP A 23 2.44 -12.64 -6.78
CA ASP A 23 1.83 -12.42 -5.46
C ASP A 23 1.13 -11.06 -5.35
N ILE A 24 1.50 -10.12 -6.21
CA ILE A 24 0.91 -8.77 -6.25
C ILE A 24 -0.34 -8.74 -7.15
N LYS A 25 -0.48 -9.70 -8.08
CA LYS A 25 -1.63 -9.76 -9.00
C LYS A 25 -2.96 -9.93 -8.29
N LYS A 26 -3.00 -10.57 -7.11
CA LYS A 26 -4.23 -10.72 -6.31
C LYS A 26 -4.82 -9.38 -5.90
N TYR A 27 -3.99 -8.34 -5.72
CA TYR A 27 -4.44 -6.99 -5.37
C TYR A 27 -5.08 -6.23 -6.53
N ARG A 28 -5.13 -6.80 -7.75
CA ARG A 28 -5.95 -6.26 -8.85
C ARG A 28 -7.44 -6.47 -8.58
N GLU A 29 -7.79 -7.44 -7.75
CA GLU A 29 -9.14 -7.61 -7.23
C GLU A 29 -9.29 -6.76 -5.95
N ILE A 30 -10.26 -5.85 -5.97
CA ILE A 30 -10.43 -4.83 -4.95
C ILE A 30 -10.66 -5.41 -3.54
N ALA A 31 -11.25 -6.60 -3.43
CA ALA A 31 -11.44 -7.28 -2.16
C ALA A 31 -10.10 -7.49 -1.43
N TYR A 32 -9.11 -8.08 -2.10
CA TYR A 32 -7.77 -8.30 -1.53
C TYR A 32 -7.00 -6.98 -1.32
N PHE A 33 -7.19 -5.98 -2.17
CA PHE A 33 -6.52 -4.69 -1.97
C PHE A 33 -7.04 -3.93 -0.74
N LEU A 34 -8.28 -4.17 -0.31
CA LEU A 34 -8.82 -3.52 0.88
C LEU A 34 -8.47 -4.23 2.19
N GLU A 35 -7.81 -5.39 2.14
CA GLU A 35 -7.39 -6.19 3.30
C GLU A 35 -6.03 -5.76 3.89
N TYR A 36 -5.65 -4.48 3.72
CA TYR A 36 -4.43 -3.96 4.30
C TYR A 36 -4.53 -3.79 5.81
N GLU A 37 -3.39 -3.85 6.48
CA GLU A 37 -3.25 -3.55 7.90
C GLU A 37 -2.10 -2.56 8.12
N ILE A 38 -2.20 -1.73 9.16
CA ILE A 38 -1.09 -0.87 9.59
C ILE A 38 -0.40 -1.54 10.76
N VAL A 39 0.86 -1.96 10.56
CA VAL A 39 1.67 -2.64 11.58
C VAL A 39 3.04 -1.98 11.67
N ASP A 40 3.42 -1.54 12.87
CA ASP A 40 4.73 -0.92 13.17
C ASP A 40 5.13 0.21 12.20
N GLY A 41 4.16 1.07 11.84
CA GLY A 41 4.41 2.21 10.95
C GLY A 41 4.45 1.87 9.46
N ASN A 42 4.00 0.67 9.08
CA ASN A 42 3.92 0.23 7.69
C ASN A 42 2.50 -0.15 7.31
N LEU A 43 2.12 0.16 6.07
CA LEU A 43 0.95 -0.37 5.40
C LEU A 43 1.30 -1.71 4.77
N ASN A 44 0.69 -2.78 5.24
CA ASN A 44 1.02 -4.17 4.90
C ASN A 44 -0.18 -4.88 4.28
N TRP A 45 0.08 -5.67 3.25
CA TRP A 45 -0.90 -6.63 2.73
C TRP A 45 -0.42 -8.06 2.92
N HIS A 46 -1.23 -8.85 3.63
CA HIS A 46 -1.01 -10.27 3.92
C HIS A 46 0.44 -10.59 4.35
N ASP A 47 1.02 -11.70 3.87
CA ASP A 47 2.35 -12.20 4.18
C ASP A 47 3.49 -11.33 3.59
N TYR A 48 3.47 -10.02 3.85
CA TYR A 48 4.54 -9.08 3.51
C TYR A 48 4.89 -9.00 2.02
N SER A 49 3.97 -9.42 1.15
CA SER A 49 4.16 -9.37 -0.31
C SER A 49 4.13 -7.93 -0.85
N LEU A 50 3.53 -7.02 -0.08
CA LEU A 50 3.45 -5.60 -0.36
C LEU A 50 3.50 -4.83 0.97
N ILE A 51 4.54 -4.03 1.15
CA ILE A 51 4.80 -3.22 2.34
C ILE A 51 5.15 -1.82 1.89
N PHE A 52 4.52 -0.82 2.48
CA PHE A 52 4.91 0.58 2.32
C PHE A 52 5.05 1.26 3.67
N PRO A 53 6.20 1.86 3.99
CA PRO A 53 6.33 2.74 5.15
C PRO A 53 5.33 3.89 5.07
N VAL A 54 4.68 4.19 6.19
CA VAL A 54 3.74 5.33 6.27
C VAL A 54 4.45 6.67 5.97
N GLU A 55 5.76 6.75 6.25
CA GLU A 55 6.58 7.92 5.90
C GLU A 55 6.66 8.12 4.37
N ASP A 56 6.92 7.06 3.60
CA ASP A 56 6.97 7.13 2.13
C ASP A 56 5.60 7.58 1.56
N LEU A 57 4.49 7.10 2.16
CA LEU A 57 3.14 7.55 1.81
C LEU A 57 2.90 9.03 2.14
N TYR A 58 3.53 9.54 3.20
CA TYR A 58 3.41 10.93 3.62
C TYR A 58 4.21 11.88 2.72
N GLN A 59 5.40 11.44 2.28
CA GLN A 59 6.31 12.18 1.39
C GLN A 59 5.97 12.02 -0.10
N GLU A 60 5.00 11.17 -0.45
CA GLU A 60 4.64 10.84 -1.84
C GLU A 60 5.83 10.21 -2.60
N GLU A 61 6.61 9.36 -1.93
CA GLU A 61 7.82 8.71 -2.47
C GLU A 61 7.56 7.30 -3.01
N ILE A 62 6.30 6.95 -3.30
CA ILE A 62 5.92 5.68 -3.94
C ILE A 62 5.51 5.86 -5.40
#